data_AF-A0A952LDE4-F1
#
_entry.id   AF-A0A952LDE4-F1
#
_cell.length_a   1.000
_cell.length_b   1.000
_cell.length_c   1.000
_cell.angle_alpha   90.00
_cell.angle_beta   90.00
_cell.angle_gamma   90.00
#
_symmetry.space_group_name_H-M   'P 1'
#
loop_
_entity.id
_entity.type
_entity.pdbx_description
1 polymer ?
#
loop_
_entity_poly.entity_id
_entity_poly.type
_entity_poly.pdbx_seq_one_letter_code
_entity_poly.pdbx_strand_id
1 'polypeptide(L)'
;MLKNRKTLVSWSRFRADTAATSAVEFAMLAPIFIVLLLGMVAYGIYFGASHSVQQIAADAARTAIAGLNQTERQALVTDFVTNDVAGYPFVDPTKLTISAQDSAVDGSQFVVSVTYDARNLPIWNLFRNLPLPGTTIQRQSTIRVGGI
;
A
#
# COMPACT_ATOMS: atom_id res chain seq x y z
N MET A 1 -7.41 18.93 -65.78
CA MET A 1 -8.61 18.38 -65.09
C MET A 1 -8.31 16.95 -64.67
N LEU A 2 -7.72 16.75 -63.47
CA LEU A 2 -7.34 15.42 -62.96
C LEU A 2 -8.44 14.91 -62.01
N LYS A 3 -9.00 13.75 -62.37
CA LYS A 3 -10.19 13.13 -61.78
C LYS A 3 -9.84 12.49 -60.44
N ASN A 4 -10.41 13.05 -59.38
CA ASN A 4 -10.29 12.61 -57.99
C ASN A 4 -10.81 11.17 -57.81
N ARG A 5 -9.92 10.17 -57.64
CA ARG A 5 -10.30 8.79 -57.34
C ARG A 5 -10.69 8.69 -55.87
N LYS A 6 -11.99 8.73 -55.57
CA LYS A 6 -12.51 8.31 -54.26
C LYS A 6 -12.27 6.80 -54.12
N THR A 7 -11.37 6.42 -53.23
CA THR A 7 -11.11 5.02 -52.86
C THR A 7 -12.31 4.46 -52.10
N LEU A 8 -13.21 3.80 -52.81
CA LEU A 8 -14.28 3.01 -52.21
C LEU A 8 -13.65 1.76 -51.60
N VAL A 9 -13.54 1.72 -50.28
CA VAL A 9 -13.12 0.53 -49.53
C VAL A 9 -14.09 -0.61 -49.88
N SER A 10 -13.58 -1.69 -50.46
CA SER A 10 -14.38 -2.85 -50.85
C SER A 10 -14.76 -3.66 -49.61
N TRP A 11 -16.06 -3.91 -49.42
CA TRP A 11 -16.62 -4.71 -48.33
C TRP A 11 -16.01 -6.13 -48.23
N SER A 12 -15.49 -6.68 -49.33
CA SER A 12 -14.79 -7.97 -49.30
C SER A 12 -13.43 -7.91 -48.61
N ARG A 13 -12.72 -6.77 -48.68
CA ARG A 13 -11.43 -6.57 -47.99
C ARG A 13 -11.62 -6.43 -46.49
N PHE A 14 -12.73 -5.82 -46.06
CA PHE A 14 -13.07 -5.70 -44.64
C PHE A 14 -13.37 -7.08 -44.00
N ARG A 15 -13.96 -8.02 -44.74
CA ARG A 15 -14.23 -9.39 -44.25
C ARG A 15 -12.99 -10.30 -44.19
N ALA A 16 -11.92 -9.94 -44.89
CA ALA A 16 -10.67 -10.70 -44.93
C ALA A 16 -9.55 -10.04 -44.10
N ASP A 17 -9.87 -8.97 -43.37
CA ASP A 17 -8.90 -8.19 -42.61
C ASP A 17 -8.66 -8.82 -41.22
N THR A 18 -7.47 -9.38 -41.03
CA THR A 18 -7.06 -10.00 -39.77
C THR A 18 -6.90 -8.98 -38.64
N ALA A 19 -6.61 -7.72 -38.95
CA ALA A 19 -6.51 -6.67 -37.94
C ALA A 19 -7.87 -6.36 -37.28
N ALA A 20 -8.98 -6.52 -38.03
CA ALA A 20 -10.32 -6.39 -37.49
C ALA A 20 -10.64 -7.51 -36.48
N THR A 21 -10.20 -8.73 -36.74
CA THR A 21 -10.32 -9.86 -35.80
C THR A 21 -9.52 -9.61 -34.53
N SER A 22 -8.25 -9.20 -34.63
CA SER A 22 -7.42 -8.89 -33.45
C SER A 22 -7.97 -7.73 -32.61
N ALA A 23 -8.61 -6.73 -33.24
CA ALA A 23 -9.26 -5.64 -32.51
C ALA A 23 -10.44 -6.13 -31.66
N VAL A 24 -11.22 -7.10 -32.16
CA VAL A 24 -12.33 -7.71 -31.41
C VAL A 24 -11.81 -8.56 -30.26
N GLU A 25 -10.77 -9.36 -30.48
CA GLU A 25 -10.12 -10.14 -29.41
C GLU A 25 -9.58 -9.23 -28.30
N PHE A 26 -8.89 -8.14 -28.66
CA PHE A 26 -8.44 -7.15 -27.70
C PHE A 26 -9.60 -6.49 -26.95
N ALA A 27 -10.69 -6.13 -27.64
CA ALA A 27 -11.85 -5.53 -26.99
C ALA A 27 -12.51 -6.45 -25.95
N MET A 28 -12.42 -7.77 -26.13
CA MET A 28 -12.91 -8.76 -25.16
C MET A 28 -11.93 -8.95 -23.99
N LEU A 29 -10.61 -8.97 -24.23
CA LEU A 29 -9.60 -9.25 -23.21
C LEU A 29 -9.19 -8.01 -22.40
N ALA A 30 -9.13 -6.84 -23.04
CA ALA A 30 -8.66 -5.60 -22.43
C ALA A 30 -9.42 -5.22 -21.16
N PRO A 31 -10.75 -5.34 -21.06
CA PRO A 31 -11.47 -5.03 -19.82
C PRO A 31 -10.99 -5.88 -18.62
N ILE A 32 -10.80 -7.18 -18.83
CA ILE A 32 -10.31 -8.10 -17.79
C ILE A 32 -8.87 -7.77 -17.44
N PHE A 33 -8.02 -7.57 -18.45
CA PHE A 33 -6.63 -7.19 -18.25
C PHE A 33 -6.49 -5.89 -17.46
N ILE A 34 -7.27 -4.87 -17.79
CA ILE A 34 -7.30 -3.57 -17.12
C ILE A 34 -7.71 -3.76 -15.66
N VAL A 35 -8.78 -4.51 -15.37
CA VAL A 35 -9.20 -4.82 -13.99
C VAL A 35 -8.11 -5.54 -13.21
N LEU A 36 -7.44 -6.52 -13.80
CA LEU A 36 -6.33 -7.24 -13.15
C LEU A 36 -5.15 -6.32 -12.86
N LEU A 37 -4.73 -5.51 -13.83
CA LEU A 37 -3.64 -4.55 -13.67
C LEU A 37 -3.94 -3.55 -12.56
N LEU A 38 -5.15 -2.99 -12.56
CA LEU A 38 -5.59 -2.06 -11.54
C LEU A 38 -5.68 -2.70 -10.15
N GLY A 39 -6.14 -3.96 -10.09
CA GLY A 39 -6.12 -4.76 -8.87
C GLY A 39 -4.69 -4.94 -8.33
N MET A 40 -3.74 -5.29 -9.19
CA MET A 40 -2.32 -5.41 -8.82
C MET A 40 -1.77 -4.11 -8.24
N VAL A 41 -2.07 -2.97 -8.87
CA VAL A 41 -1.66 -1.65 -8.37
C VAL A 41 -2.29 -1.36 -6.99
N ALA A 42 -3.58 -1.63 -6.83
CA ALA A 42 -4.27 -1.39 -5.57
C ALA A 42 -3.70 -2.22 -4.41
N TYR A 43 -3.48 -3.51 -4.64
CA TYR A 43 -2.83 -4.38 -3.65
C TYR A 43 -1.37 -4.00 -3.41
N GLY A 44 -0.64 -3.59 -4.46
CA GLY A 44 0.74 -3.11 -4.33
C GLY A 44 0.84 -1.91 -3.39
N ILE A 45 -0.06 -0.94 -3.52
CA ILE A 45 -0.12 0.23 -2.63
C ILE A 45 -0.50 -0.18 -1.20
N TYR A 46 -1.51 -1.05 -1.03
CA TYR A 46 -1.91 -1.51 0.30
C TYR A 46 -0.79 -2.27 1.01
N PHE A 47 -0.14 -3.22 0.32
CA PHE A 47 0.96 -3.99 0.88
C PHE A 47 2.20 -3.12 1.10
N GLY A 48 2.46 -2.14 0.24
CA GLY A 48 3.49 -1.13 0.45
C GLY A 48 3.28 -0.38 1.77
N ALA A 49 2.08 0.19 1.97
CA ALA A 49 1.72 0.85 3.24
C ALA A 49 1.81 -0.12 4.44
N SER A 50 1.33 -1.35 4.29
CA SER A 50 1.42 -2.36 5.36
C SER A 50 2.86 -2.70 5.72
N HIS A 51 3.77 -2.74 4.75
CA HIS A 51 5.17 -3.01 5.00
C HIS A 51 5.84 -1.81 5.69
N SER A 52 5.57 -0.60 5.20
CA SER A 52 6.01 0.63 5.85
C SER A 52 5.58 0.69 7.33
N VAL A 53 4.32 0.41 7.64
CA VAL A 53 3.80 0.38 9.03
C VAL A 53 4.51 -0.69 9.88
N GLN A 54 4.85 -1.83 9.29
CA GLN A 54 5.62 -2.87 9.98
C GLN A 54 7.07 -2.43 10.25
N GLN A 55 7.71 -1.78 9.28
CA GLN A 55 9.06 -1.25 9.46
C GLN A 55 9.08 -0.14 10.52
N ILE A 56 8.12 0.78 10.51
CA ILE A 56 7.97 1.81 11.54
C ILE A 56 7.85 1.17 12.93
N ALA A 57 7.01 0.15 13.09
CA ALA A 57 6.89 -0.54 14.37
C ALA A 57 8.22 -1.17 14.82
N ALA A 58 8.95 -1.79 13.89
CA ALA A 58 10.24 -2.41 14.17
C ALA A 58 11.32 -1.39 14.55
N ASP A 59 11.41 -0.28 13.83
CA ASP A 59 12.42 0.76 14.03
C ASP A 59 12.12 1.59 15.29
N ALA A 60 10.85 1.88 15.57
CA ALA A 60 10.40 2.46 16.83
C ALA A 60 10.75 1.55 18.02
N ALA A 61 10.45 0.26 17.93
CA ALA A 61 10.81 -0.69 18.98
C ALA A 61 12.33 -0.80 19.16
N ARG A 62 13.12 -0.75 18.08
CA ARG A 62 14.59 -0.72 18.15
C ARG A 62 15.09 0.52 18.86
N THR A 63 14.49 1.68 18.59
CA THR A 63 14.84 2.96 19.22
C THR A 63 14.54 2.93 20.72
N ALA A 64 13.46 2.27 21.12
CA ALA A 64 13.12 2.07 22.53
C ALA A 64 14.14 1.25 23.33
N ILE A 65 15.05 0.48 22.69
CA ILE A 65 16.05 -0.34 23.41
C ILE A 65 16.96 0.54 24.28
N ALA A 66 17.21 1.79 23.89
CA ALA A 66 18.09 2.69 24.62
C ALA A 66 17.48 3.24 25.93
N GLY A 67 16.17 3.12 26.13
CA GLY A 67 15.50 3.70 27.30
C GLY A 67 15.57 2.80 28.54
N LEU A 68 15.95 3.40 29.68
CA LEU A 68 16.16 2.70 30.95
C LEU A 68 14.85 2.28 31.62
N ASN A 69 13.78 3.03 31.38
CA ASN A 69 12.45 2.77 31.93
C ASN A 69 11.35 3.02 30.89
N GLN A 70 10.12 2.62 31.20
CA GLN A 70 8.99 2.74 30.28
C GLN A 70 8.77 4.17 29.76
N THR A 71 8.86 5.17 30.64
CA THR A 71 8.64 6.59 30.26
C THR A 71 9.69 7.06 29.26
N GLU A 72 10.95 6.71 29.48
CA GLU A 72 12.05 7.06 28.56
C GLU A 72 11.88 6.33 27.22
N ARG A 73 11.51 5.05 27.23
CA ARG A 73 11.22 4.29 26.00
C ARG A 73 10.07 4.88 25.20
N GLN A 74 9.02 5.33 25.87
CA GLN A 74 7.88 6.00 25.24
C GLN A 74 8.29 7.33 24.61
N ALA A 75 9.12 8.13 25.29
CA ALA A 75 9.67 9.36 24.74
C ALA A 75 10.49 9.08 23.47
N LEU A 76 11.41 8.11 23.53
CA LEU A 76 12.23 7.69 22.39
C LEU A 76 11.41 7.24 21.18
N VAL A 77 10.33 6.46 21.40
CA VAL A 77 9.41 6.07 20.33
C VAL A 77 8.68 7.27 19.74
N THR A 78 8.21 8.18 20.59
CA THR A 78 7.47 9.38 20.15
C THR A 78 8.37 10.31 19.34
N ASP A 79 9.62 10.48 19.77
CA ASP A 79 10.62 11.28 19.07
C ASP A 79 10.95 10.68 17.71
N PHE A 80 11.19 9.37 17.63
CA PHE A 80 11.39 8.66 16.36
C PHE A 80 10.21 8.87 15.41
N VAL A 81 8.98 8.67 15.89
CA VAL A 81 7.77 8.83 15.06
C VAL A 81 7.65 10.25 14.50
N THR A 82 7.95 11.25 15.33
CA THR A 82 7.83 12.66 14.97
C THR A 82 8.87 13.08 13.93
N ASN A 83 10.08 12.52 13.99
CA ASN A 83 11.20 12.95 13.15
C ASN A 83 11.40 12.08 11.89
N ASP A 84 11.14 10.78 11.95
CA ASP A 84 11.65 9.83 10.94
C ASP A 84 10.55 9.21 10.06
N VAL A 85 9.27 9.28 10.45
CA VAL A 85 8.17 8.59 9.74
C VAL A 85 7.92 9.14 8.34
N ALA A 86 8.25 10.41 8.07
CA ALA A 86 8.03 11.03 6.77
C ALA A 86 8.81 10.34 5.63
N GLY A 87 9.82 9.52 5.94
CA GLY A 87 10.59 8.75 4.96
C GLY A 87 9.92 7.47 4.46
N TYR A 88 8.82 7.01 5.08
CA TYR A 88 8.19 5.74 4.72
C TYR A 88 7.15 5.89 3.60
N PRO A 89 7.24 5.12 2.50
CA PRO A 89 6.30 5.21 1.39
C PRO A 89 4.86 4.87 1.80
N PHE A 90 3.89 5.57 1.20
CA PHE A 90 2.45 5.33 1.39
C PHE A 90 1.97 5.45 2.85
N VAL A 91 2.69 6.22 3.67
CA VAL A 91 2.31 6.53 5.04
C VAL A 91 2.22 8.05 5.20
N ASP A 92 1.11 8.48 5.78
CA ASP A 92 0.91 9.86 6.25
C ASP A 92 1.09 9.86 7.77
N PRO A 93 2.10 10.55 8.32
CA PRO A 93 2.36 10.58 9.76
C PRO A 93 1.13 11.02 10.57
N THR A 94 0.28 11.89 10.03
CA THR A 94 -0.92 12.42 10.72
C THR A 94 -2.04 11.39 10.87
N LYS A 95 -1.89 10.23 10.22
CA LYS A 95 -2.84 9.10 10.25
C LYS A 95 -2.32 7.91 11.04
N LEU A 96 -1.18 8.06 11.71
CA LEU A 96 -0.64 7.05 12.60
C LEU A 96 -1.08 7.30 14.04
N THR A 97 -1.41 6.20 14.71
CA THR A 97 -1.57 6.13 16.15
C THR A 97 -0.59 5.11 16.67
N ILE A 98 0.25 5.51 17.63
CA ILE A 98 1.29 4.66 18.20
C ILE A 98 0.99 4.42 19.67
N SER A 99 1.15 3.17 20.09
CA SER A 99 1.09 2.76 21.49
C SER A 99 2.37 2.03 21.82
N ALA A 100 3.15 2.59 22.74
CA ALA A 100 4.39 2.01 23.22
C ALA A 100 4.27 1.77 24.73
N GLN A 101 4.40 0.53 25.19
CA GLN A 101 4.19 0.17 26.58
C GLN A 101 4.90 -1.13 26.94
N ASP A 102 5.21 -1.32 28.23
CA ASP A 102 5.64 -2.62 28.73
C ASP A 102 4.51 -3.65 28.50
N SER A 103 4.87 -4.90 28.21
CA SER A 103 3.89 -5.95 27.96
C SER A 103 3.17 -6.33 29.25
N ALA A 104 1.83 -6.35 29.20
CA ALA A 104 0.99 -6.80 30.31
C ALA A 104 1.11 -8.31 30.59
N VAL A 105 1.67 -9.07 29.65
CA VAL A 105 1.83 -10.54 29.74
C VAL A 105 3.24 -10.92 30.21
N ASP A 106 4.25 -10.16 29.79
CA ASP A 106 5.66 -10.41 30.13
C ASP A 106 6.36 -9.07 30.42
N GLY A 107 6.60 -8.76 31.70
CA GLY A 107 7.25 -7.52 32.12
C GLY A 107 8.69 -7.35 31.65
N SER A 108 9.30 -8.39 31.05
CA SER A 108 10.59 -8.28 30.39
C SER A 108 10.48 -7.88 28.91
N GLN A 109 9.29 -7.59 28.40
CA GLN A 109 9.05 -7.18 27.02
C GLN A 109 8.49 -5.75 26.95
N PHE A 110 8.93 -5.01 25.93
CA PHE A 110 8.36 -3.73 25.56
C PHE A 110 7.77 -3.83 24.16
N VAL A 111 6.53 -3.36 24.03
CA VAL A 111 5.68 -3.53 22.86
C VAL A 111 5.45 -2.18 22.22
N VAL A 112 5.71 -2.08 20.92
CA VAL A 112 5.32 -0.94 20.09
C VAL A 112 4.29 -1.38 19.07
N SER A 113 3.07 -0.88 19.22
CA SER A 113 1.96 -1.06 18.28
C SER A 113 1.78 0.21 17.45
N VAL A 114 1.69 0.03 16.14
CA VAL A 114 1.46 1.11 15.18
C VAL A 114 0.18 0.78 14.41
N THR A 115 -0.74 1.73 14.44
CA THR A 115 -2.02 1.67 13.72
C THR A 115 -2.06 2.80 12.71
N TYR A 116 -2.43 2.49 11.47
CA TYR A 116 -2.53 3.44 10.37
C TYR A 116 -3.95 3.46 9.79
N ASP A 117 -4.53 4.66 9.68
CA ASP A 117 -5.76 4.89 8.91
C ASP A 117 -5.42 4.98 7.41
N ALA A 118 -5.68 3.89 6.71
CA ALA A 118 -5.37 3.74 5.29
C ALA A 118 -6.45 4.35 4.37
N ARG A 119 -7.53 4.95 4.87
CA ARG A 119 -8.64 5.49 4.04
C ARG A 119 -8.20 6.53 3.00
N ASN A 120 -7.09 7.21 3.25
CA ASN A 120 -6.55 8.22 2.35
C ASN A 120 -5.64 7.65 1.25
N LEU A 121 -5.35 6.34 1.26
CA LEU A 121 -4.63 5.72 0.15
C LEU A 121 -5.45 5.88 -1.14
N PRO A 122 -4.79 6.17 -2.29
CA PRO A 122 -5.49 6.47 -3.55
C PRO A 122 -6.32 5.28 -4.09
N ILE A 123 -6.13 4.09 -3.53
CA ILE A 123 -6.84 2.86 -3.88
C ILE A 123 -8.35 2.93 -3.59
N TRP A 124 -8.75 3.66 -2.55
CA TRP A 124 -10.14 3.68 -2.08
C TRP A 124 -11.07 4.47 -2.99
N ASN A 125 -10.54 5.46 -3.71
CA ASN A 125 -11.30 6.24 -4.67
C ASN A 125 -11.31 5.63 -6.07
N LEU A 126 -10.41 4.67 -6.34
CA LEU A 126 -10.28 4.05 -7.66
C LEU A 126 -11.27 2.89 -7.86
N PHE A 127 -11.57 2.07 -6.84
CA PHE A 127 -12.44 0.89 -6.98
C PHE A 127 -13.30 0.60 -5.75
N ARG A 128 -14.58 1.00 -5.78
CA ARG A 128 -15.53 0.72 -4.68
C ARG A 128 -15.96 -0.75 -4.59
N ASN A 129 -15.78 -1.52 -5.66
CA ASN A 129 -16.28 -2.90 -5.79
C ASN A 129 -15.18 -3.97 -5.74
N LEU A 130 -13.91 -3.59 -5.52
CA LEU A 130 -12.84 -4.57 -5.30
C LEU A 130 -12.87 -5.04 -3.84
N PRO A 131 -12.68 -6.34 -3.56
CA PRO A 131 -12.56 -6.86 -2.20
C PRO A 131 -11.21 -6.45 -1.61
N LEU A 132 -11.10 -5.20 -1.14
CA LEU A 132 -9.90 -4.70 -0.49
C LEU A 132 -9.85 -5.13 0.98
N PRO A 133 -8.65 -5.32 1.57
CA PRO A 133 -8.50 -5.56 3.01
C PRO A 133 -8.98 -4.34 3.80
N GLY A 134 -9.23 -4.46 5.11
CA GLY A 134 -9.76 -3.36 5.92
C GLY A 134 -8.93 -2.06 5.84
N THR A 135 -9.58 -0.92 6.09
CA THR A 135 -8.98 0.42 6.03
C THR A 135 -8.06 0.73 7.21
N THR A 136 -7.89 -0.19 8.14
CA THR A 136 -7.02 -0.03 9.30
C THR A 136 -5.90 -1.05 9.20
N ILE A 137 -4.67 -0.57 9.14
CA ILE A 137 -3.47 -1.41 9.15
C ILE A 137 -2.87 -1.35 10.54
N GLN A 138 -2.78 -2.49 11.22
CA GLN A 138 -2.14 -2.59 12.52
C GLN A 138 -0.95 -3.54 12.47
N ARG A 139 0.19 -3.08 12.99
CA ARG A 139 1.40 -3.89 13.16
C ARG A 139 1.98 -3.65 14.55
N GLN A 140 2.71 -4.65 15.02
CA GLN A 140 3.34 -4.62 16.33
C GLN A 140 4.74 -5.16 16.20
N SER A 141 5.66 -4.56 16.94
CA SER A 141 6.98 -5.10 17.19
C SER A 141 7.22 -5.15 18.70
N THR A 142 7.93 -6.18 19.13
CA THR A 142 8.23 -6.40 20.54
C THR A 142 9.73 -6.58 20.70
N ILE A 143 10.29 -5.88 21.67
CA ILE A 143 11.67 -6.07 22.12
C ILE A 143 11.68 -6.66 23.52
N ARG A 144 12.74 -7.38 23.86
CA ARG A 144 12.98 -7.83 25.23
C ARG A 144 13.87 -6.79 25.91
N VAL A 145 13.41 -6.27 27.04
CA VAL A 145 14.10 -5.30 27.86
C VAL A 145 15.07 -6.07 28.75
N GLY A 146 16.30 -6.25 28.28
CA GLY A 146 17.40 -6.81 29.09
C GLY A 146 18.33 -7.76 28.34
N GLY A 147 19.63 -7.62 28.65
CA GLY A 147 20.62 -8.68 28.59
C GLY A 147 20.94 -9.11 30.02
N ILE A 148 20.50 -10.31 30.38
CA ILE A 148 21.08 -11.16 31.42
C ILE A 148 21.16 -12.58 30.87
#